data_AF-K0TBU4-F1
#
_entry.id   AF-K0TBU4-F1
#
_cell.length_a   1.000
_cell.length_b   1.000
_cell.length_c   1.000
_cell.angle_alpha   90.00
_cell.angle_beta   90.00
_cell.angle_gamma   90.00
#
_symmetry.space_group_name_H-M   'P 1'
#
loop_
_entity.id
_entity.type
_entity.pdbx_description
1 polymer ?
#
loop_
_entity_poly.entity_id
_entity_poly.type
_entity_poly.pdbx_seq_one_letter_code
_entity_poly.pdbx_strand_id
1 'polypeptide(L)'
;IEIYQDGDESWTPYGSMLNDYVYVVSIDGLHELIEELKNKSDAEISVMESKIESLREDYFTYGGILEQIRLFLTEPSRSALTCRKLPQTSGTTDSFRWPRGHQCIKTST
;
A
#
# COMPACT_ATOMS: atom_id res chain seq x y z
N ILE A 1 8.26 -12.28 -4.76
CA ILE A 1 8.75 -11.14 -3.93
C ILE A 1 8.56 -9.86 -4.73
N GLU A 2 7.92 -8.83 -4.14
CA GLU A 2 7.80 -7.51 -4.75
C GLU A 2 8.67 -6.49 -3.99
N ILE A 3 9.35 -5.62 -4.72
CA ILE A 3 10.25 -4.59 -4.18
C ILE A 3 9.78 -3.24 -4.72
N TYR A 4 9.50 -2.30 -3.82
CA TYR A 4 9.08 -0.94 -4.15
C TYR A 4 10.16 0.04 -3.70
N GLN A 5 10.40 1.08 -4.51
CA GLN A 5 11.20 2.21 -4.07
C GLN A 5 10.40 3.03 -3.06
N ASP A 6 11.04 3.60 -2.04
CA ASP A 6 10.39 4.42 -1.00
C ASP A 6 9.56 5.61 -1.58
N GLY A 7 9.94 6.11 -2.75
CA GLY A 7 9.16 7.12 -3.49
C GLY A 7 7.89 6.56 -4.13
N ASP A 8 7.84 5.26 -4.38
CA ASP A 8 6.76 4.59 -5.09
C ASP A 8 5.58 4.19 -4.20
N GLU A 9 5.80 4.09 -2.90
CA GLU A 9 4.73 3.82 -1.95
C GLU A 9 3.68 4.94 -1.97
N SER A 10 4.11 6.18 -2.23
CA SER A 10 3.29 7.41 -2.14
C SER A 10 2.03 7.39 -3.01
N TRP A 11 2.02 6.63 -4.11
CA TRP A 11 0.89 6.50 -5.02
C TRP A 11 0.01 5.28 -4.76
N THR A 12 0.40 4.37 -3.85
CA THR A 12 -0.40 3.19 -3.54
C THR A 12 -1.46 3.50 -2.47
N PRO A 13 -2.72 3.09 -2.66
CA PRO A 13 -3.77 3.31 -1.67
C PRO A 13 -3.68 2.34 -0.48
N TYR A 14 -2.79 1.34 -0.56
CA TYR A 14 -2.62 0.24 0.39
C TYR A 14 -1.38 0.37 1.29
N GLY A 15 -0.73 1.54 1.36
CA GLY A 15 0.63 1.64 1.90
C GLY A 15 0.84 1.07 3.32
N SER A 16 -0.14 1.14 4.22
CA SER A 16 -0.01 0.50 5.54
C SER A 16 -0.05 -1.03 5.50
N MET A 17 -0.80 -1.62 4.56
CA MET A 17 -0.86 -3.06 4.37
C MET A 17 0.40 -3.57 3.65
N LEU A 18 0.90 -2.81 2.67
CA LEU A 18 2.05 -3.22 1.88
C LEU A 18 3.30 -3.47 2.73
N ASN A 19 3.52 -2.69 3.79
CA ASN A 19 4.67 -2.86 4.69
C ASN A 19 4.80 -4.27 5.32
N ASP A 20 3.70 -5.02 5.42
CA ASP A 20 3.72 -6.38 5.98
C ASP A 20 4.12 -7.45 4.95
N TYR A 21 4.16 -7.11 3.66
CA TYR A 21 4.24 -8.08 2.56
C TYR A 21 5.22 -7.72 1.44
N VAL A 22 5.63 -6.47 1.32
CA VAL A 22 6.57 -5.99 0.29
C VAL A 22 7.76 -5.32 0.93
N TYR A 23 8.90 -5.39 0.25
CA TYR A 23 10.09 -4.68 0.67
C TYR A 23 10.04 -3.26 0.11
N VAL A 24 9.83 -2.28 0.98
CA VAL A 24 9.96 -0.86 0.65
C VAL A 24 11.37 -0.42 1.03
N VAL A 25 12.20 -0.12 0.04
CA VAL A 25 13.60 0.29 0.28
C VAL A 25 13.96 1.55 -0.48
N SER A 26 14.82 2.36 0.12
CA SER A 26 15.49 3.44 -0.61
C SER A 26 16.56 2.87 -1.54
N ILE A 27 17.02 3.66 -2.51
CA ILE A 27 18.13 3.27 -3.40
C ILE A 27 19.37 2.91 -2.59
N ASP A 28 19.64 3.65 -1.51
CA ASP A 28 20.80 3.42 -0.64
C ASP A 28 20.67 2.11 0.15
N GLY A 29 19.44 1.72 0.53
CA GLY A 29 19.15 0.46 1.25
C GLY A 29 19.04 -0.78 0.36
N LEU A 30 19.07 -0.62 -0.98
CA LEU A 30 18.90 -1.75 -1.91
C LEU A 30 19.99 -2.82 -1.75
N HIS A 31 21.23 -2.40 -1.45
CA HIS A 31 22.32 -3.34 -1.26
C HIS A 31 22.11 -4.24 -0.04
N GLU A 32 21.61 -3.67 1.06
CA GLU A 32 21.31 -4.39 2.30
C GLU A 32 20.16 -5.39 2.09
N LEU A 33 19.13 -5.01 1.33
CA LEU A 33 18.05 -5.92 0.95
C LEU A 33 18.56 -7.11 0.13
N ILE A 34 19.46 -6.88 -0.83
CA ILE A 34 20.02 -7.96 -1.65
C ILE A 34 20.78 -8.96 -0.77
N GLU A 35 21.57 -8.48 0.19
CA GLU A 35 22.28 -9.34 1.14
C GLU A 35 21.31 -10.07 2.09
N GLU A 36 20.23 -9.43 2.54
CA GLU A 36 19.18 -10.10 3.33
C GLU A 36 18.53 -11.23 2.53
N LEU A 37 18.12 -10.97 1.29
CA LEU A 37 17.46 -11.95 0.43
C LEU A 37 18.38 -13.12 0.08
N LYS A 38 19.68 -12.90 -0.11
CA LYS A 38 20.67 -13.97 -0.32
C LYS A 38 20.82 -14.91 0.87
N ASN A 39 20.59 -14.39 2.08
CA ASN A 39 20.74 -15.15 3.33
C ASN A 39 19.46 -15.87 3.75
N LYS A 40 18.33 -15.66 3.05
CA LYS A 40 17.08 -16.38 3.31
C LYS A 40 17.12 -17.77 2.68
N SER A 41 16.56 -18.73 3.38
CA SER A 41 16.33 -20.07 2.84
C SER A 41 15.16 -20.09 1.85
N ASP A 42 15.18 -21.07 0.94
CA ASP A 42 14.07 -21.31 0.00
C ASP A 42 12.73 -21.51 0.72
N ALA A 43 12.76 -22.10 1.93
CA ALA A 43 11.57 -22.28 2.75
C ALA A 43 10.99 -20.93 3.22
N GLU A 44 11.84 -20.00 3.66
CA GLU A 44 11.41 -18.66 4.04
C GLU A 44 10.88 -17.89 2.84
N ILE A 45 11.51 -18.02 1.66
CA ILE A 45 11.03 -17.43 0.41
C ILE A 45 9.64 -17.98 0.05
N SER A 46 9.45 -19.28 0.11
CA SER A 46 8.16 -19.92 -0.21
C SER A 46 7.04 -19.48 0.74
N VAL A 47 7.33 -19.28 2.03
CA VAL A 47 6.37 -18.73 3.00
C VAL A 47 5.99 -17.29 2.64
N MET A 48 6.94 -16.46 2.21
CA MET A 48 6.66 -15.10 1.78
C MET A 48 5.80 -15.07 0.52
N GLU A 49 6.09 -15.91 -0.47
CA GLU A 49 5.30 -16.04 -1.70
C GLU A 49 3.87 -16.48 -1.40
N SER A 50 3.70 -17.49 -0.54
CA SER A 50 2.37 -17.99 -0.15
C SER A 50 1.53 -16.91 0.54
N LYS A 51 2.15 -16.03 1.34
CA LYS A 51 1.47 -14.89 1.95
C LYS A 51 1.00 -13.89 0.91
N ILE A 52 1.84 -13.55 -0.07
CA ILE A 52 1.46 -12.64 -1.16
C ILE A 52 0.31 -13.24 -1.98
N GLU A 53 0.39 -14.52 -2.31
CA GLU A 53 -0.68 -15.22 -3.04
C GLU A 53 -2.02 -15.17 -2.29
N SER A 54 -2.00 -15.29 -0.95
CA SER A 54 -3.23 -15.20 -0.15
C SER A 54 -3.92 -13.84 -0.23
N LEU A 55 -3.18 -12.77 -0.50
CA LEU A 55 -3.70 -11.40 -0.64
C LEU A 55 -4.25 -11.12 -2.04
N ARG A 56 -3.93 -11.96 -3.01
CA ARG A 56 -4.28 -11.74 -4.42
C ARG A 56 -5.77 -11.50 -4.61
N GLU A 57 -6.59 -12.37 -4.04
CA GLU A 57 -8.04 -12.32 -4.19
C GLU A 57 -8.66 -11.07 -3.56
N ASP A 58 -8.16 -10.68 -2.38
CA ASP A 58 -8.72 -9.60 -1.59
C ASP A 58 -8.33 -8.19 -2.06
N TYR A 59 -7.18 -8.05 -2.75
CA TYR A 59 -6.60 -6.75 -3.07
C TYR A 59 -6.22 -6.54 -4.53
N PHE A 60 -5.98 -7.62 -5.29
CA PHE A 60 -5.42 -7.56 -6.65
C PHE A 60 -6.35 -8.13 -7.73
N THR A 61 -7.55 -8.60 -7.35
CA THR A 61 -8.61 -8.92 -8.31
C THR A 61 -9.62 -7.78 -8.41
N TYR A 62 -10.37 -7.76 -9.51
CA TYR A 62 -11.48 -6.81 -9.66
C TYR A 62 -12.50 -6.90 -8.51
N GLY A 63 -12.82 -8.13 -8.07
CA GLY A 63 -13.73 -8.36 -6.95
C GLY A 63 -13.19 -7.83 -5.63
N GLY A 64 -11.93 -8.14 -5.31
CA GLY A 64 -11.25 -7.65 -4.12
C GLY A 64 -11.18 -6.12 -4.09
N ILE A 65 -10.78 -5.49 -5.19
CA ILE A 65 -10.71 -4.02 -5.29
C ILE A 65 -12.09 -3.39 -5.04
N LEU A 66 -13.15 -3.91 -5.66
CA LEU A 66 -14.49 -3.40 -5.44
C LEU A 66 -14.95 -3.58 -3.99
N GLU A 67 -14.60 -4.70 -3.36
CA GLU A 67 -14.90 -4.94 -1.96
C GLU A 67 -14.14 -3.96 -1.05
N GLN A 68 -12.86 -3.69 -1.33
CA GLN A 68 -12.09 -2.69 -0.60
C GLN A 68 -12.68 -1.29 -0.74
N ILE A 69 -13.16 -0.91 -1.93
CA ILE A 69 -13.87 0.36 -2.16
C ILE A 69 -15.20 0.37 -1.38
N ARG A 70 -15.97 -0.71 -1.42
CA ARG A 70 -17.23 -0.83 -0.69
C ARG A 70 -16.98 -0.66 0.81
N LEU A 71 -16.03 -1.41 1.37
CA LEU A 71 -15.63 -1.31 2.77
C LEU A 71 -15.14 0.09 3.11
N PHE A 72 -14.36 0.73 2.25
CA PHE A 72 -13.91 2.10 2.48
C PHE A 72 -15.07 3.11 2.57
N LEU A 73 -16.15 2.88 1.84
CA LEU A 73 -17.34 3.73 1.86
C LEU A 73 -18.32 3.41 3.00
N THR A 74 -18.41 2.14 3.42
CA THR A 74 -19.39 1.69 4.42
C THR A 74 -18.82 1.43 5.81
N GLU A 75 -17.63 0.84 5.89
CA GLU A 75 -16.95 0.38 7.11
C GLU A 75 -15.43 0.67 7.03
N PRO A 76 -14.99 1.94 7.07
CA PRO A 76 -13.61 2.31 6.76
C PRO A 76 -12.54 1.60 7.61
N SER A 77 -12.87 1.24 8.86
CA SER A 77 -11.96 0.50 9.76
C SER A 77 -11.64 -0.92 9.32
N ARG A 78 -12.36 -1.44 8.31
CA ARG A 78 -12.15 -2.78 7.73
C ARG A 78 -11.55 -2.73 6.33
N SER A 79 -11.38 -1.55 5.76
CA SER A 79 -10.74 -1.37 4.47
C SER A 79 -9.23 -1.22 4.64
N ALA A 80 -8.45 -1.78 3.73
CA ALA A 80 -7.03 -1.48 3.63
C ALA A 80 -6.76 -0.16 2.89
N LEU A 81 -7.78 0.47 2.31
CA LEU A 81 -7.63 1.75 1.60
C LEU A 81 -7.45 2.88 2.60
N THR A 82 -6.42 3.70 2.36
CA THR A 82 -6.12 4.87 3.18
C THR A 82 -6.28 6.16 2.39
N CYS A 83 -6.68 7.21 3.10
CA CYS A 83 -6.69 8.56 2.54
C CYS A 83 -5.27 9.13 2.51
N ARG A 84 -4.69 9.30 1.32
CA ARG A 84 -3.43 10.03 1.15
C ARG A 84 -3.66 11.45 0.65
N LYS A 85 -3.01 12.41 1.29
CA LYS A 85 -2.94 13.79 0.79
C LYS A 85 -1.97 13.80 -0.39
N LEU A 86 -2.43 14.26 -1.54
CA LEU A 86 -1.56 14.41 -2.71
C LEU A 86 -0.39 15.37 -2.38
N PRO A 87 0.84 15.08 -2.87
CA PRO A 87 1.95 16.01 -2.74
C PRO A 87 1.57 17.36 -3.36
N GLN A 88 2.01 18.46 -2.74
CA GLN A 88 1.73 19.78 -3.27
C GLN A 88 2.45 19.94 -4.61
N THR A 89 1.70 19.94 -5.70
CA THR A 89 2.23 20.40 -6.98
C THR A 89 2.39 21.90 -6.89
N SER A 90 3.60 22.39 -7.15
CA SER A 90 3.90 23.82 -7.21
C SER A 90 3.14 24.43 -8.40
N GLY A 91 1.89 24.85 -8.19
CA GLY A 91 1.10 25.46 -9.26
C GLY A 91 -0.36 25.78 -8.95
N THR A 92 -1.07 25.03 -8.11
CA THR A 92 -2.51 25.27 -7.96
C THR A 92 -3.02 24.91 -6.58
N THR A 93 -3.47 25.92 -5.83
CA THR A 93 -4.32 25.76 -4.65
C THR A 93 -5.72 25.32 -5.09
N ASP A 94 -5.86 24.13 -5.66
CA ASP A 94 -7.18 23.54 -5.85
C ASP A 94 -7.46 22.59 -4.70
N SER A 95 -8.25 23.10 -3.75
CA SER A 95 -8.88 22.28 -2.73
C SER A 95 -9.84 21.32 -3.42
N PHE A 96 -9.38 20.10 -3.74
CA PHE A 96 -10.25 19.05 -4.25
C PHE A 96 -11.27 18.69 -3.16
N ARG A 97 -12.50 19.16 -3.32
CA ARG A 97 -13.62 18.92 -2.40
C ARG A 97 -14.41 17.73 -2.94
N TRP A 98 -14.33 16.60 -2.23
CA TRP A 98 -15.11 15.41 -2.56
C TRP A 98 -16.63 15.70 -2.57
N PRO A 99 -17.43 15.14 -3.51
CA PRO A 99 -18.80 15.59 -3.77
C PRO A 99 -19.83 15.40 -2.64
N ARG A 100 -19.48 14.85 -1.46
CA ARG A 100 -20.46 14.52 -0.42
C ARG A 100 -19.98 14.71 1.02
N GLY A 101 -19.17 15.72 1.31
CA GLY A 101 -18.83 16.07 2.70
C GLY A 101 -18.01 15.02 3.47
N HIS A 102 -17.74 13.86 2.87
CA HIS A 102 -16.69 12.94 3.30
C HIS A 102 -15.35 13.61 3.00
N GLN A 103 -14.95 14.54 3.87
CA GLN A 103 -13.54 14.77 4.08
C GLN A 103 -12.97 13.40 4.46
N CYS A 104 -11.95 12.96 3.74
CA CYS A 104 -11.00 11.99 4.27
C CYS A 104 -10.64 12.45 5.69
N ILE A 105 -11.29 11.87 6.70
CA ILE A 105 -11.13 12.31 8.08
C ILE A 105 -9.71 11.93 8.42
N LYS A 106 -8.90 12.98 8.64
CA LYS A 106 -7.51 12.89 9.02
C LYS A 106 -7.47 12.12 10.35
N THR A 107 -7.24 10.80 10.31
CA THR A 107 -6.83 10.07 11.51
C THR A 107 -5.42 10.55 11.81
N SER A 108 -5.35 11.60 12.62
CA SER A 108 -4.11 12.10 13.18
C SER A 108 -3.75 11.14 14.30
N THR A 109 -2.73 10.32 14.08
CA THR A 109 -1.98 9.70 15.17
C THR A 109 -0.73 10.53 15.42
#